data_AF-A0A8T4E8N7-F1
#
_entry.id   AF-A0A8T4E8N7-F1
#
_cell.length_a   1.000
_cell.length_b   1.000
_cell.length_c   1.000
_cell.angle_alpha   90.00
_cell.angle_beta   90.00
_cell.angle_gamma   90.00
#
_symmetry.space_group_name_H-M   'P 1'
#
loop_
_entity.id
_entity.type
_entity.pdbx_description
1 polymer ?
#
loop_
_entity_poly.entity_id
_entity_poly.type
_entity_poly.pdbx_seq_one_letter_code
_entity_poly.pdbx_strand_id
1 'polypeptide(L)'
;MNLALAMSTRHYEYYDETAKHVETPQVKALLKVLADTEADLIVQIRHMMITGVLDEVEAMGKVEVGEDPPDDSPFAPERNDTDPRVFICNKALEQEVKGYTFYLSISARAKSELISRVFEYLAYIKSEQIERIRKVCGTF
;
A
#
# COMPACT_ATOMS: atom_id res chain seq x y z
N MET A 1 -1.10 10.55 -12.01
CA MET A 1 0.25 9.99 -11.78
C MET A 1 1.05 10.73 -10.71
N ASN A 2 1.26 12.05 -10.77
CA ASN A 2 1.99 12.80 -9.71
C ASN A 2 1.48 12.53 -8.28
N LEU A 3 0.16 12.45 -8.10
CA LEU A 3 -0.45 12.13 -6.80
C LEU A 3 -0.11 10.71 -6.33
N ALA A 4 -0.10 9.74 -7.24
CA ALA A 4 0.29 8.36 -6.92
C ALA A 4 1.76 8.29 -6.51
N LEU A 5 2.64 8.95 -7.28
CA LEU A 5 4.06 9.04 -6.96
C LEU A 5 4.31 9.67 -5.58
N ALA A 6 3.63 10.78 -5.27
CA ALA A 6 3.75 11.45 -3.99
C ALA A 6 3.26 10.56 -2.83
N MET A 7 2.20 9.79 -3.04
CA MET A 7 1.68 8.86 -2.03
C MET A 7 2.66 7.72 -1.77
N SER A 8 3.12 7.01 -2.81
CA SER A 8 4.10 5.92 -2.65
C SER A 8 5.42 6.41 -2.05
N THR A 9 5.88 7.61 -2.42
CA THR A 9 7.07 8.22 -1.81
C THR A 9 6.90 8.44 -0.31
N ARG A 10 5.74 8.96 0.14
CA ARG A 10 5.46 9.16 1.57
C ARG A 10 5.36 7.84 2.33
N HIS A 11 4.75 6.81 1.73
CA HIS A 11 4.66 5.49 2.34
C HIS A 11 6.05 4.86 2.46
N TYR A 12 6.86 4.93 1.39
CA TYR A 12 8.26 4.48 1.41
C TYR A 12 9.04 5.14 2.55
N GLU A 13 9.04 6.48 2.61
CA GLU A 13 9.73 7.25 3.64
C GLU A 13 9.25 6.86 5.04
N TYR A 14 7.93 6.73 5.24
CA TYR A 14 7.37 6.28 6.51
C TYR A 14 7.87 4.89 6.90
N TYR A 15 7.84 3.91 5.98
CA TYR A 15 8.23 2.54 6.28
C TYR A 15 9.74 2.39 6.50
N ASP A 16 10.57 3.01 5.66
CA ASP A 16 12.03 2.97 5.78
C ASP A 16 12.49 3.61 7.09
N GLU A 17 11.99 4.81 7.41
CA GLU A 17 12.33 5.50 8.65
C GLU A 17 11.83 4.75 9.88
N THR A 18 10.57 4.29 9.88
CA THR A 18 10.02 3.54 11.02
C THR A 18 10.82 2.26 11.25
N ALA A 19 11.17 1.53 10.18
CA ALA A 19 11.93 0.29 10.27
C ALA A 19 13.31 0.48 10.94
N LYS A 20 13.94 1.65 10.87
CA LYS A 20 15.22 1.92 11.54
C LYS A 20 15.08 1.89 13.06
N HIS A 21 13.91 2.26 13.59
CA HIS A 21 13.66 2.44 15.02
C HIS A 21 12.91 1.27 15.68
N VAL A 22 12.30 0.35 14.91
CA VAL A 22 11.60 -0.81 15.48
C VAL A 22 12.59 -1.88 15.98
N GLU A 23 12.43 -2.29 17.24
CA GLU A 23 13.22 -3.37 17.84
C GLU A 23 12.67 -4.77 17.51
N THR A 24 11.35 -4.91 17.38
CA THR A 24 10.70 -6.20 17.14
C THR A 24 11.05 -6.72 15.74
N PRO A 25 11.74 -7.87 15.60
CA PRO A 25 12.23 -8.34 14.31
C PRO A 25 11.14 -8.57 13.26
N GLN A 26 10.00 -9.13 13.66
CA GLN A 26 8.88 -9.42 12.77
C GLN A 26 8.27 -8.14 12.18
N VAL A 27 8.05 -7.13 13.02
CA VAL A 27 7.51 -5.83 12.59
C VAL A 27 8.53 -5.07 11.75
N LYS A 28 9.82 -5.10 12.11
CA LYS A 28 10.90 -4.52 11.30
C LYS A 28 10.99 -5.17 9.91
N ALA A 29 10.87 -6.50 9.83
CA ALA A 29 10.88 -7.22 8.56
C ALA A 29 9.66 -6.84 7.70
N LEU A 30 8.46 -6.77 8.30
CA LEU A 30 7.25 -6.30 7.62
C LEU A 30 7.46 -4.90 7.02
N LEU A 31 7.92 -3.94 7.83
CA LEU A 31 8.12 -2.57 7.37
C LEU A 31 9.13 -2.48 6.21
N LYS A 32 10.21 -3.26 6.24
CA LYS A 32 11.16 -3.32 5.12
C LYS A 32 10.53 -3.87 3.85
N VAL A 33 9.75 -4.95 3.95
CA VAL A 33 9.03 -5.51 2.79
C VAL A 33 8.02 -4.50 2.22
N LEU A 34 7.34 -3.74 3.08
CA LEU A 34 6.45 -2.67 2.64
C LEU A 34 7.23 -1.55 1.94
N ALA A 35 8.36 -1.11 2.52
CA ALA A 35 9.23 -0.09 1.91
C ALA A 35 9.76 -0.54 0.54
N ASP A 36 10.25 -1.78 0.42
CA ASP A 36 10.73 -2.33 -0.86
C ASP A 36 9.61 -2.34 -1.90
N THR A 37 8.39 -2.73 -1.50
CA THR A 37 7.21 -2.71 -2.38
C THR A 37 6.89 -1.28 -2.85
N GLU A 38 6.97 -0.27 -1.98
CA GLU A 38 6.79 1.13 -2.39
C GLU A 38 7.90 1.63 -3.31
N ALA A 39 9.14 1.23 -3.06
CA ALA A 39 10.28 1.62 -3.89
C ALA A 39 10.11 1.11 -5.33
N ASP A 40 9.71 -0.15 -5.48
CA ASP A 40 9.38 -0.73 -6.78
C ASP A 40 8.21 0.00 -7.45
N LEU A 41 7.18 0.34 -6.68
CA LEU A 41 6.02 1.08 -7.18
C LEU A 41 6.38 2.50 -7.65
N ILE A 42 7.28 3.19 -6.93
CA ILE A 42 7.81 4.50 -7.33
C ILE A 42 8.51 4.41 -8.68
N VAL A 43 9.33 3.38 -8.90
CA VAL A 43 10.02 3.15 -10.18
C VAL A 43 8.99 2.93 -11.29
N GLN A 44 8.01 2.06 -11.07
CA GLN A 44 6.94 1.79 -12.05
C GLN A 44 6.13 3.06 -12.38
N ILE A 45 5.71 3.82 -11.37
CA ILE A 45 4.95 5.06 -11.59
C ILE A 45 5.77 6.08 -12.38
N ARG A 46 7.07 6.24 -12.09
CA ARG A 46 7.96 7.12 -12.85
C ARG A 46 8.13 6.65 -14.29
N HIS A 47 8.27 5.35 -14.51
CA HIS A 47 8.34 4.77 -15.83
C HIS A 47 7.07 5.11 -16.64
N MET A 48 5.88 4.80 -16.09
CA MET A 48 4.59 5.13 -16.71
C MET A 48 4.43 6.63 -17.01
N MET A 49 4.97 7.51 -16.15
CA MET A 49 4.94 8.97 -16.37
C MET A 49 5.84 9.42 -17.53
N ILE A 50 6.99 8.77 -17.74
CA ILE A 50 7.97 9.15 -18.76
C ILE A 50 7.54 8.62 -20.13
N THR A 51 7.16 7.34 -20.18
CA THR A 51 6.89 6.66 -21.44
C THR A 51 5.46 6.89 -21.91
N GLY A 52 4.53 7.23 -21.01
CA GLY A 52 3.09 7.16 -21.27
C GLY A 52 2.60 5.75 -21.53
N VAL A 53 3.50 4.76 -21.41
CA VAL A 53 3.27 3.35 -21.66
C VAL A 53 2.71 2.75 -20.38
N LEU A 54 1.57 2.09 -20.54
CA LEU A 54 0.84 1.40 -19.48
C LEU A 54 0.84 -0.11 -19.75
N ASP A 55 1.80 -0.60 -20.53
CA ASP A 55 1.98 -2.01 -20.92
C ASP A 55 2.01 -2.94 -19.70
N GLU A 56 2.46 -2.47 -18.54
CA GLU A 56 2.42 -3.22 -17.28
C GLU A 56 0.97 -3.53 -16.85
N VAL A 57 0.04 -2.61 -17.09
CA VAL A 57 -1.40 -2.78 -16.82
C VAL A 57 -2.09 -3.62 -17.90
N GLU A 58 -1.69 -3.50 -19.18
CA GLU A 58 -2.19 -4.36 -20.25
C GLU A 58 -1.66 -5.80 -20.16
N ALA A 59 -0.40 -6.00 -19.74
CA ALA A 59 0.21 -7.30 -19.50
C ALA A 59 -0.37 -7.97 -18.23
N MET A 60 -0.77 -7.17 -17.23
CA MET A 60 -1.49 -7.62 -16.04
C MET A 60 -2.99 -7.75 -16.27
N GLY A 61 -3.42 -8.26 -17.43
CA GLY A 61 -4.81 -8.40 -17.86
C GLY A 61 -5.75 -9.26 -16.99
N LYS A 62 -5.52 -9.40 -15.68
CA LYS A 62 -6.30 -10.15 -14.68
C LYS A 62 -6.14 -9.62 -13.25
N VAL A 63 -6.12 -8.31 -13.03
CA VAL A 63 -6.28 -7.78 -11.66
C VAL A 63 -7.77 -7.52 -11.45
N GLU A 64 -8.49 -8.56 -11.05
CA GLU A 64 -9.78 -8.36 -10.40
C GLU A 64 -9.48 -7.84 -9.01
N VAL A 65 -9.68 -6.54 -8.79
CA VAL A 65 -9.83 -6.03 -7.42
C VAL A 65 -10.99 -6.83 -6.84
N GLY A 66 -10.69 -7.69 -5.85
CA GLY A 66 -11.67 -8.63 -5.30
C GLY A 66 -12.96 -7.90 -4.91
N GLU A 67 -14.09 -8.58 -5.05
CA GLU A 67 -15.40 -8.02 -4.66
C GLU A 67 -15.43 -7.64 -3.17
N ASP A 68 -14.63 -8.33 -2.36
CA ASP A 68 -14.48 -8.06 -0.94
C ASP A 68 -13.35 -7.06 -0.68
N PRO A 69 -13.64 -5.92 -0.01
CA PRO A 69 -12.60 -4.99 0.40
C PRO A 69 -11.67 -5.63 1.44
N PRO A 70 -10.39 -5.20 1.50
CA PRO A 70 -9.46 -5.71 2.50
C PRO A 70 -9.89 -5.31 3.91
N ASP A 71 -9.59 -6.16 4.89
CA ASP A 71 -9.94 -5.93 6.30
C ASP A 71 -9.15 -4.73 6.88
N ASP A 72 -9.88 -3.66 7.20
CA ASP A 72 -9.36 -2.40 7.75
C ASP A 72 -9.47 -2.31 9.28
N SER A 73 -9.90 -3.39 9.95
CA SER A 73 -10.12 -3.40 11.40
C SER A 73 -8.81 -3.19 12.17
N PRO A 74 -8.74 -2.21 13.10
CA PRO A 74 -7.56 -2.03 13.94
C PRO A 74 -7.22 -3.29 14.75
N PHE A 75 -5.93 -3.56 14.91
CA PHE A 75 -5.42 -4.61 15.81
C PHE A 75 -5.47 -4.12 17.25
N ALA A 76 -6.02 -4.94 18.15
CA ALA A 76 -5.99 -4.76 19.61
C ALA A 76 -6.05 -3.27 20.03
N PRO A 77 -7.11 -2.53 19.66
CA PRO A 77 -7.17 -1.07 19.81
C PRO A 77 -6.92 -0.61 21.26
N GLU A 78 -7.28 -1.43 22.25
CA GLU A 78 -7.01 -1.22 23.67
C GLU A 78 -5.51 -1.19 24.04
N ARG A 79 -4.65 -1.79 23.20
CA ARG A 79 -3.18 -1.82 23.37
C ARG A 79 -2.46 -0.78 22.52
N ASN A 80 -3.17 0.01 21.72
CA ASN A 80 -2.55 0.92 20.75
C ASN A 80 -1.59 1.94 21.39
N ASP A 81 -1.89 2.41 22.61
CA ASP A 81 -1.06 3.42 23.28
C ASP A 81 -0.01 2.82 24.23
N THR A 82 -0.02 1.49 24.39
CA THR A 82 0.82 0.79 25.39
C THR A 82 1.74 -0.25 24.77
N ASP A 83 1.40 -0.84 23.63
CA ASP A 83 2.25 -1.77 22.89
C ASP A 83 2.74 -1.12 21.59
N PRO A 84 4.03 -0.77 21.49
CA PRO A 84 4.61 -0.15 20.30
C PRO A 84 4.41 -0.97 19.02
N ARG A 85 4.32 -2.31 19.11
CA ARG A 85 4.10 -3.18 17.95
C ARG A 85 2.69 -2.99 17.40
N VAL A 86 1.70 -2.95 18.28
CA VAL A 86 0.30 -2.71 17.93
C VAL A 86 0.14 -1.31 17.35
N PHE A 87 0.75 -0.31 17.99
CA PHE A 87 0.77 1.07 17.46
C PHE A 87 1.28 1.11 16.02
N ILE A 88 2.45 0.53 15.77
CA ILE A 88 3.09 0.53 14.44
C ILE A 88 2.25 -0.24 13.42
N CYS A 89 1.71 -1.40 13.79
CA CYS A 89 0.84 -2.19 12.92
C CYS A 89 -0.43 -1.43 12.54
N ASN A 90 -1.09 -0.78 13.50
CA ASN A 90 -2.26 0.05 13.25
C ASN A 90 -1.92 1.27 12.37
N LYS A 91 -0.76 1.90 12.57
CA LYS A 91 -0.30 2.99 11.71
C LYS A 91 0.04 2.53 10.30
N ALA A 92 0.69 1.39 10.14
CA ALA A 92 0.95 0.81 8.82
C ALA A 92 -0.37 0.48 8.09
N LEU A 93 -1.33 -0.15 8.79
CA LEU A 93 -2.66 -0.46 8.26
C LEU A 93 -3.40 0.82 7.85
N GLU A 94 -3.39 1.86 8.69
CA GLU A 94 -4.01 3.14 8.40
C GLU A 94 -3.45 3.79 7.12
N GLN A 95 -2.14 3.72 6.90
CA GLN A 95 -1.53 4.24 5.66
C GLN A 95 -2.03 3.47 4.43
N GLU A 96 -2.01 2.13 4.47
CA GLU A 96 -2.39 1.34 3.30
C GLU A 96 -3.88 1.41 2.99
N VAL A 97 -4.75 1.46 4.00
CA VAL A 97 -6.19 1.67 3.80
C VAL A 97 -6.47 3.04 3.17
N LYS A 98 -5.75 4.09 3.60
CA LYS A 98 -5.84 5.42 2.95
C LYS A 98 -5.37 5.37 1.50
N GLY A 99 -4.28 4.67 1.21
CA GLY A 99 -3.78 4.49 -0.16
C GLY A 99 -4.77 3.72 -1.04
N TYR A 100 -5.27 2.60 -0.55
CA TYR A 100 -6.27 1.75 -1.21
C TYR A 100 -7.52 2.56 -1.59
N THR A 101 -8.15 3.19 -0.59
CA THR A 101 -9.37 3.98 -0.79
C THR A 101 -9.13 5.18 -1.71
N PHE A 102 -7.97 5.84 -1.59
CA PHE A 102 -7.61 6.94 -2.46
C PHE A 102 -7.52 6.51 -3.93
N TYR A 103 -6.82 5.41 -4.23
CA TYR A 103 -6.67 4.93 -5.59
C TYR A 103 -7.98 4.46 -6.20
N LEU A 104 -8.82 3.72 -5.47
CA LEU A 104 -10.18 3.39 -5.93
C LEU A 104 -10.99 4.64 -6.24
N SER A 105 -10.88 5.66 -5.39
CA SER A 105 -11.60 6.92 -5.60
C SER A 105 -11.14 7.66 -6.87
N ILE A 106 -9.87 7.52 -7.27
CA ILE A 106 -9.37 8.10 -8.52
C ILE A 106 -9.82 7.26 -9.71
N SER A 107 -9.70 5.93 -9.62
CA SER A 107 -10.17 5.01 -10.66
C SER A 107 -11.63 5.30 -11.03
N ALA A 108 -12.52 5.36 -10.03
CA ALA A 108 -13.95 5.63 -10.23
C ALA A 108 -14.27 6.99 -10.89
N ARG A 109 -13.33 7.95 -10.86
CA ARG A 109 -13.48 9.28 -11.45
C ARG A 109 -12.64 9.47 -12.72
N ALA A 110 -11.89 8.45 -13.13
CA ALA A 110 -11.04 8.51 -14.31
C ALA A 110 -11.92 8.61 -15.57
N LYS A 111 -11.59 9.56 -16.44
CA LYS A 111 -12.28 9.72 -17.75
C LYS A 111 -11.79 8.75 -18.81
N SER A 112 -10.63 8.15 -18.59
CA SER A 112 -10.00 7.18 -19.48
C SER A 112 -10.02 5.83 -18.78
N GLU A 113 -10.52 4.80 -19.47
CA GLU A 113 -10.52 3.42 -18.99
C GLU A 113 -9.11 2.97 -18.61
N LEU A 114 -8.13 3.31 -19.44
CA LEU A 114 -6.74 2.97 -19.18
C LEU A 114 -6.22 3.58 -17.87
N ILE A 115 -6.58 4.83 -17.57
CA ILE A 115 -6.25 5.47 -16.28
C ILE A 115 -7.03 4.82 -15.13
N SER A 116 -8.30 4.44 -15.34
CA SER A 116 -9.08 3.68 -14.35
C SER A 116 -8.35 2.41 -13.94
N ARG A 117 -7.90 1.63 -14.94
CA ARG A 117 -7.19 0.37 -14.74
C ARG A 117 -5.86 0.53 -14.01
N VAL A 118 -5.09 1.58 -14.31
CA VAL A 118 -3.88 1.90 -13.55
C VAL A 118 -4.18 2.08 -12.07
N PHE A 119 -5.19 2.88 -11.75
CA PHE A 119 -5.52 3.15 -10.34
C PHE A 119 -6.19 1.95 -9.65
N GLU A 120 -6.91 1.10 -10.36
CA GLU A 120 -7.34 -0.22 -9.86
C GLU A 120 -6.16 -1.13 -9.54
N TYR A 121 -5.16 -1.18 -10.42
CA TYR A 121 -3.94 -1.95 -10.17
C TYR A 121 -3.18 -1.42 -8.95
N LEU A 122 -3.02 -0.10 -8.82
CA LEU A 122 -2.40 0.50 -7.64
C LEU A 122 -3.20 0.18 -6.36
N ALA A 123 -4.54 0.19 -6.43
CA ALA A 123 -5.38 -0.23 -5.31
C ALA A 123 -5.17 -1.72 -4.97
N TYR A 124 -5.07 -2.60 -5.96
CA TYR A 124 -4.78 -4.01 -5.73
C TYR A 124 -3.43 -4.22 -5.01
N ILE A 125 -2.37 -3.51 -5.40
CA ILE A 125 -1.10 -3.57 -4.68
C ILE A 125 -1.28 -3.16 -3.21
N LYS A 126 -2.10 -2.15 -2.94
CA LYS A 126 -2.44 -1.73 -1.57
C LYS A 126 -3.20 -2.81 -0.80
N SER A 127 -4.15 -3.50 -1.42
CA SER A 127 -4.84 -4.61 -0.76
C SER A 127 -3.89 -5.76 -0.42
N GLU A 128 -2.93 -6.08 -1.28
CA GLU A 128 -1.89 -7.08 -0.98
C GLU A 128 -1.00 -6.67 0.20
N GLN A 129 -0.68 -5.37 0.30
CA GLN A 129 0.05 -4.83 1.46
C GLN A 129 -0.78 -4.92 2.74
N ILE A 130 -2.08 -4.61 2.69
CA ILE A 130 -3.00 -4.78 3.83
C ILE A 130 -3.03 -6.24 4.27
N GLU A 131 -3.20 -7.19 3.34
CA GLU A 131 -3.19 -8.62 3.62
C GLU A 131 -1.89 -9.08 4.30
N ARG A 132 -0.73 -8.58 3.85
CA ARG A 132 0.56 -8.86 4.51
C ARG A 132 0.61 -8.32 5.93
N ILE A 133 0.09 -7.11 6.15
CA ILE A 133 -0.03 -6.51 7.48
C ILE A 133 -0.95 -7.37 8.36
N ARG A 134 -2.12 -7.79 7.88
CA ARG A 134 -3.04 -8.70 8.60
C ARG A 134 -2.35 -10.02 8.99
N LYS A 135 -1.62 -10.64 8.06
CA LYS A 135 -0.92 -11.92 8.31
C LYS A 135 0.18 -11.82 9.35
N VAL A 136 0.98 -10.75 9.33
CA VAL A 136 2.07 -10.59 10.31
C VAL A 136 1.51 -10.06 11.63
N CYS A 137 0.71 -9.01 11.59
CA CYS A 137 0.24 -8.31 12.79
C CYS A 137 -0.90 -9.02 13.52
N GLY A 138 -1.64 -9.90 12.86
CA GLY A 138 -2.66 -10.73 13.49
C GLY A 138 -2.10 -11.86 14.37
N THR A 139 -0.78 -12.02 14.46
CA THR A 139 -0.14 -13.08 15.25
C THR A 139 0.15 -12.71 16.71
N PHE A 140 -0.17 -11.49 17.15
CA PHE A 140 0.18 -10.97 18.49
C PHE A 140 -0.87 -10.05 19.13
#